data_AF-A0A838LS01-F1
#
_entry.id   AF-A0A838LS01-F1
#
_cell.length_a   1.000
_cell.length_b   1.000
_cell.length_c   1.000
_cell.angle_alpha   90.00
_cell.angle_beta   90.00
_cell.angle_gamma   90.00
#
_symmetry.space_group_name_H-M   'P 1'
#
loop_
_entity.id
_entity.type
_entity.pdbx_description
1 polymer ?
#
loop_
_entity_poly.entity_id
_entity_poly.type
_entity_poly.pdbx_seq_one_letter_code
_entity_poly.pdbx_strand_id
1 'polypeptide(L)' 'MIPKTKEAVRDTLIASAFIAMGSLLPGSLLDKGFEAHIGGIALGIGIGWLIKSVIDHNKGVKREA' A
#
# COMPACT_ATOMS: atom_id res chain seq x y z
N MET A 1 2.78 -14.61 2.63
CA MET A 1 2.93 -14.64 1.16
C MET A 1 4.25 -13.95 0.84
N ILE A 2 5.24 -14.67 0.31
CA ILE A 2 6.51 -14.07 -0.11
C ILE A 2 6.33 -13.61 -1.56
N PRO A 3 6.56 -12.34 -1.91
CA PRO A 3 6.45 -11.88 -3.30
C PRO A 3 7.50 -12.60 -4.15
N LYS A 4 7.07 -13.35 -5.17
CA LYS A 4 7.96 -14.16 -6.02
C LYS A 4 8.15 -13.62 -7.44
N THR A 5 7.30 -12.68 -7.86
CA THR A 5 7.37 -12.04 -9.18
C THR A 5 7.83 -10.60 -9.06
N LYS A 6 8.41 -10.06 -10.13
CA LYS A 6 8.89 -8.67 -10.17
C LYS A 6 7.75 -7.69 -9.91
N GLU A 7 6.56 -8.00 -10.44
CA GLU A 7 5.33 -7.24 -10.25
C GLU A 7 4.90 -7.28 -8.78
N ALA A 8 4.92 -8.44 -8.14
CA ALA A 8 4.56 -8.59 -6.73
C ALA A 8 5.53 -7.84 -5.80
N VAL A 9 6.82 -7.87 -6.11
CA VAL A 9 7.83 -7.10 -5.37
C VAL A 9 7.58 -5.61 -5.54
N ARG A 10 7.32 -5.13 -6.77
CA ARG A 10 7.04 -3.72 -7.04
C ARG A 10 5.79 -3.25 -6.30
N ASP A 11 4.70 -4.01 -6.37
CA ASP A 11 3.45 -3.62 -5.76
C ASP A 11 3.53 -3.67 -4.22
N THR A 12 4.27 -4.62 -3.66
CA THR A 12 4.60 -4.66 -2.22
C THR A 12 5.43 -3.44 -1.80
N LEU A 13 6.43 -3.05 -2.60
CA LEU A 13 7.24 -1.85 -2.33
C LEU A 13 6.37 -0.59 -2.34
N ILE A 14 5.52 -0.40 -3.34
CA ILE A 14 4.60 0.75 -3.43
C ILE A 14 3.68 0.80 -2.21
N ALA A 15 3.03 -0.33 -1.88
CA ALA A 15 2.16 -0.42 -0.71
C ALA A 15 2.90 -0.07 0.59
N SER A 16 4.10 -0.65 0.79
CA SER A 16 4.91 -0.40 1.99
C SER A 16 5.37 1.05 2.11
N ALA A 17 5.69 1.71 0.98
CA ALA A 17 6.06 3.11 0.96
C ALA A 17 4.90 4.00 1.41
N PHE A 18 3.69 3.79 0.87
CA PHE A 18 2.51 4.55 1.28
C PHE A 18 2.12 4.31 2.75
N ILE A 19 2.24 3.06 3.24
CA ILE A 19 2.01 2.74 4.65
C ILE A 19 3.02 3.46 5.54
N ALA A 20 4.32 3.39 5.22
CA ALA A 20 5.37 4.07 5.96
C ALA A 20 5.16 5.60 5.95
N MET A 21 4.79 6.18 4.80
CA MET A 21 4.51 7.60 4.69
C MET A 21 3.31 8.01 5.56
N GLY A 22 2.21 7.26 5.52
CA GLY A 22 1.02 7.57 6.32
C GLY A 22 1.19 7.36 7.83
N SER A 23 2.17 6.55 8.25
CA SER A 23 2.37 6.17 9.66
C SER A 23 3.57 6.83 10.33
N LEU A 24 4.64 7.19 9.60
CA LEU A 24 5.93 7.60 10.17
C LEU A 24 6.36 9.02 9.81
N LEU A 25 5.76 9.66 8.79
CA LEU A 25 6.12 11.04 8.44
C LEU A 25 5.45 12.07 9.38
N PRO A 26 6.01 13.29 9.50
CA PRO A 26 5.33 14.42 10.15
C PRO A 26 3.98 14.66 9.47
N GLY A 27 2.91 14.88 10.23
CA GLY A 27 1.55 14.82 9.67
C GLY A 27 1.00 13.40 9.47
N SER A 28 1.63 12.37 10.04
CA SER A 28 1.04 11.03 10.12
C SER A 28 -0.23 11.04 10.98
N LEU A 29 -0.97 9.93 10.95
CA LEU A 29 -2.16 9.71 11.81
C LEU A 29 -1.95 9.97 13.31
N LEU A 30 -0.70 10.04 13.77
CA LEU A 30 -0.34 10.33 15.16
C LEU A 30 -0.33 11.83 15.49
N ASP A 31 -0.45 12.71 14.49
CA ASP A 31 -0.43 14.17 14.64
C ASP A 31 -1.85 14.78 14.71
N LYS A 32 -1.98 16.05 15.12
CA LYS A 32 -3.27 16.76 15.19
C LYS A 32 -3.36 17.83 14.10
N GLY A 33 -4.35 17.73 13.20
CA GLY A 33 -4.63 18.76 12.20
C GLY A 33 -4.96 18.19 10.82
N PHE A 34 -4.99 19.05 9.80
CA PHE A 34 -5.23 18.65 8.41
C PHE A 34 -4.15 17.70 7.87
N GLU A 35 -2.92 17.82 8.35
CA GLU A 35 -1.82 16.95 7.94
C GLU A 35 -2.12 15.48 8.27
N ALA A 36 -2.72 15.19 9.43
CA ALA A 36 -3.15 13.84 9.81
C ALA A 36 -4.20 13.23 8.85
N HIS A 37 -4.98 14.06 8.13
CA HIS A 37 -5.84 13.56 7.05
C HIS A 37 -5.02 13.12 5.84
N ILE A 38 -3.96 13.84 5.49
CA ILE A 38 -3.04 13.44 4.41
C ILE A 38 -2.33 12.14 4.79
N GLY A 39 -1.87 12.04 6.04
CA GLY A 39 -1.32 10.79 6.58
C GLY A 39 -2.31 9.63 6.53
N GLY A 40 -3.57 9.88 6.91
CA GLY A 40 -4.66 8.89 6.82
C GLY A 40 -4.98 8.45 5.40
N ILE A 41 -5.00 9.38 4.43
CA ILE A 41 -5.19 9.08 3.00
C ILE A 41 -4.03 8.24 2.48
N ALA A 42 -2.79 8.61 2.79
CA ALA A 42 -1.61 7.85 2.39
C ALA A 42 -1.64 6.43 2.96
N LEU A 43 -2.00 6.27 4.25
CA LEU A 43 -2.15 4.96 4.86
C LEU A 43 -3.25 4.14 4.19
N GLY A 44 -4.41 4.75 3.92
CA GLY A 44 -5.53 4.12 3.21
C GLY A 44 -5.13 3.65 1.81
N ILE A 45 -4.40 4.46 1.05
CA ILE A 45 -3.86 4.09 -0.27
C ILE A 45 -2.90 2.91 -0.14
N GLY A 46 -1.99 2.95 0.84
CA GLY A 46 -1.01 1.87 1.05
C GLY A 46 -1.67 0.53 1.40
N ILE A 47 -2.65 0.53 2.30
CA ILE A 47 -3.42 -0.67 2.66
C ILE A 47 -4.24 -1.16 1.46
N GLY A 48 -4.92 -0.26 0.73
CA GLY A 48 -5.67 -0.61 -0.47
C GLY A 48 -4.80 -1.24 -1.55
N TRP A 49 -3.60 -0.69 -1.78
CA TRP A 49 -2.63 -1.22 -2.74
C TRP A 49 -2.11 -2.60 -2.32
N LEU A 50 -1.89 -2.82 -1.01
CA LEU A 50 -1.49 -4.12 -0.48
C LEU A 50 -2.56 -5.17 -0.71
N ILE A 51 -3.82 -4.86 -0.41
CA ILE A 51 -4.96 -5.76 -0.62
C ILE A 51 -5.11 -6.08 -2.11
N LYS A 52 -5.04 -5.06 -2.98
CA LYS A 52 -5.06 -5.25 -4.43
C LYS A 52 -3.95 -6.18 -4.90
N SER A 53 -2.70 -5.94 -4.46
CA SER A 53 -1.56 -6.78 -4.82
C SER A 53 -1.75 -8.23 -4.35
N VAL A 54 -2.31 -8.44 -3.15
CA VAL A 54 -2.65 -9.79 -2.68
C VAL A 54 -3.70 -10.43 -3.57
N ILE A 55 -4.76 -9.72 -3.95
CA ILE A 55 -5.78 -10.28 -4.85
C ILE A 55 -5.17 -10.65 -6.20
N ASP A 56 -4.41 -9.73 -6.80
CA ASP A 56 -3.82 -9.86 -8.14
C ASP A 56 -2.76 -10.98 -8.23
N HIS A 57 -2.14 -11.34 -7.12
CA HIS A 57 -1.03 -12.32 -7.10
C HIS A 57 -1.37 -13.63 -6.39
N ASN A 58 -2.45 -13.69 -5.62
CA ASN A 58 -2.88 -14.89 -4.90
C ASN A 58 -4.07 -15.57 -5.60
N LYS A 59 -4.94 -14.79 -6.24
CA LYS A 59 -5.83 -15.32 -7.28
C LYS A 59 -5.05 -15.25 -8.58
N GLY A 60 -4.72 -16.39 -9.17
CA GLY A 60 -4.27 -16.44 -10.56
C GLY A 60 -5.40 -15.96 -11.47
N VAL A 61 -5.68 -14.65 -11.47
CA VAL A 61 -6.51 -14.01 -12.48
C VAL A 61 -5.74 -14.28 -13.76
N LYS A 62 -6.23 -15.28 -14.50
CA LYS A 62 -6.01 -15.43 -15.93
C LYS A 62 -6.15 -14.03 -16.51
N ARG A 63 -5.02 -13.38 -16.80
CA ARG A 63 -5.01 -12.28 -17.75
C ARG A 63 -5.42 -12.95 -19.06
N GLU A 64 -6.70 -12.85 -19.40
CA GLU A 64 -7.11 -13.12 -20.76
C GLU A 64 -6.31 -12.15 -21.65
N ALA A 65 -5.64 -12.75 -22.62
CA ALA A 65 -4.75 -12.08 -23.57
C ALA A 65 -5.56 -11.28 -24.59
#